data_AF-A0A0F3INK0-F1
#
_entry.id   AF-A0A0F3INK0-F1
#
_cell.length_a   1.000
_cell.length_b   1.000
_cell.length_c   1.000
_cell.angle_alpha   90.00
_cell.angle_beta   90.00
_cell.angle_gamma   90.00
#
_symmetry.space_group_name_H-M   'P 1'
#
loop_
_entity.id
_entity.type
_entity.pdbx_description
1 polymer ?
#
loop_
_entity_poly.entity_id
_entity_poly.type
_entity_poly.pdbx_seq_one_letter_code
_entity_poly.pdbx_strand_id
1 'polypeptide(L)'
;MARLTTAPARPMATHRSLRRFTLSSGPIDLRLETELWSALAVIANDRRIPLASLIDTIDQQRGVTPLNRAIWRFTIAYLRALTELAEVLPPAEPRQRFAYPSLRTVPAPAG
;
A
#
# COMPACT_ATOMS: atom_id res chain seq x y z
N MET A 1 -25.80 -16.73 29.11
CA MET A 1 -25.77 -16.69 27.62
C MET A 1 -25.73 -15.23 27.17
N ALA A 2 -24.55 -14.68 26.89
CA ALA A 2 -24.39 -13.28 26.48
C ALA A 2 -24.51 -13.17 24.95
N ARG A 3 -25.51 -12.42 24.47
CA ARG A 3 -25.65 -12.10 23.05
C ARG A 3 -24.66 -10.97 22.73
N LEU A 4 -23.62 -11.30 21.98
CA LEU A 4 -22.73 -10.33 21.34
C LEU A 4 -23.55 -9.55 20.31
N THR A 5 -23.96 -8.34 20.66
CA THR A 5 -24.53 -7.38 19.72
C THR A 5 -23.40 -6.86 18.82
N THR A 6 -23.25 -7.48 17.65
CA THR A 6 -22.49 -6.90 16.52
C THR A 6 -23.08 -5.53 16.23
N ALA A 7 -22.33 -4.47 16.55
CA ALA A 7 -22.67 -3.13 16.13
C ALA A 7 -22.68 -3.10 14.58
N PRO A 8 -23.69 -2.51 13.93
CA PRO A 8 -23.64 -2.30 12.49
C PRO A 8 -22.48 -1.33 12.23
N ALA A 9 -21.50 -1.77 11.45
CA ALA A 9 -20.42 -0.90 10.98
C ALA A 9 -21.06 0.32 10.31
N ARG A 10 -21.03 1.49 10.99
CA ARG A 10 -21.39 2.76 10.34
C ARG A 10 -20.57 2.82 9.05
N PRO A 11 -21.17 3.12 7.89
CA PRO A 11 -20.36 3.42 6.71
C PRO A 11 -19.49 4.61 7.12
N MET A 12 -18.18 4.38 7.29
CA MET A 12 -17.22 5.47 7.48
C MET A 12 -17.44 6.38 6.29
N ALA A 13 -17.94 7.59 6.53
CA ALA A 13 -18.07 8.59 5.48
C ALA A 13 -16.66 8.85 4.96
N THR A 14 -16.33 8.20 3.85
CA THR A 14 -15.01 8.33 3.24
C THR A 14 -14.92 9.75 2.72
N HIS A 15 -14.08 10.56 3.36
CA HIS A 15 -13.91 11.95 2.98
C HIS A 15 -13.44 12.01 1.53
N ARG A 16 -14.19 12.69 0.66
CA ARG A 16 -13.87 12.84 -0.77
C ARG A 16 -13.37 14.24 -1.07
N SER A 17 -12.17 14.34 -1.61
CA SER A 17 -11.58 15.61 -2.04
C SER A 17 -11.55 15.73 -3.56
N LEU A 18 -11.88 16.93 -4.04
CA LEU A 18 -11.81 17.30 -5.45
C LEU A 18 -10.40 17.81 -5.77
N ARG A 19 -9.81 17.33 -6.85
CA ARG A 19 -8.52 17.82 -7.37
C ARG A 19 -8.63 18.00 -8.88
N ARG A 20 -8.01 19.06 -9.39
CA ARG A 20 -7.99 19.37 -10.83
C ARG A 20 -6.67 18.98 -11.44
N PHE A 21 -6.72 18.37 -12.62
CA PHE A 21 -5.53 17.98 -13.38
C PHE A 21 -5.68 18.45 -14.83
N THR A 22 -4.55 18.73 -15.45
CA THR A 22 -4.48 18.93 -16.90
C THR A 22 -3.78 17.71 -17.47
N LEU A 23 -4.55 16.85 -18.13
CA LEU A 23 -4.09 15.64 -18.78
C LEU A 23 -3.90 15.89 -20.28
N SER A 24 -3.32 14.90 -20.98
CA SER A 24 -3.16 14.95 -22.43
C SER A 24 -4.53 14.99 -23.15
N SER A 25 -5.55 14.40 -22.53
CA SER A 25 -6.95 14.41 -23.00
C SER A 25 -7.72 15.68 -22.64
N GLY A 26 -7.14 16.59 -21.85
CA GLY A 26 -7.73 17.86 -21.45
C GLY A 26 -7.80 18.08 -19.94
N PRO A 27 -8.37 19.22 -19.49
CA PRO A 27 -8.59 19.49 -18.08
C PRO A 27 -9.67 18.57 -17.51
N ILE A 28 -9.40 18.01 -16.32
CA ILE A 28 -10.33 17.12 -15.63
C ILE A 28 -10.36 17.39 -14.12
N ASP A 29 -11.57 17.26 -13.58
CA ASP A 29 -11.85 17.40 -12.16
C ASP A 29 -12.15 16.02 -11.57
N LEU A 30 -11.28 15.55 -10.66
CA LEU A 30 -11.38 14.23 -10.04
C LEU A 30 -11.79 14.35 -8.58
N ARG A 31 -12.90 13.72 -8.22
CA ARG A 31 -13.38 13.64 -6.84
C ARG A 31 -13.23 12.22 -6.31
N LEU A 32 -12.19 12.01 -5.51
CA LEU A 32 -11.83 10.69 -4.98
C LEU A 32 -11.73 10.72 -3.46
N GLU A 33 -11.83 9.54 -2.85
CA GLU A 33 -11.59 9.33 -1.42
C GLU A 33 -10.16 9.75 -1.01
N THR A 34 -10.00 10.33 0.19
CA THR A 34 -8.69 10.73 0.73
C THR A 34 -7.70 9.56 0.75
N GLU A 35 -8.15 8.38 1.17
CA GLU A 35 -7.32 7.16 1.17
C GLU A 35 -6.83 6.77 -0.23
N LEU A 36 -7.68 6.96 -1.24
CA LEU A 36 -7.31 6.68 -2.62
C LEU A 36 -6.26 7.69 -3.14
N TRP A 37 -6.39 8.97 -2.75
CA TRP A 37 -5.35 9.97 -3.04
C TRP A 37 -4.01 9.61 -2.39
N SER A 38 -4.03 9.19 -1.13
CA SER A 38 -2.83 8.77 -0.41
C SER A 38 -2.18 7.57 -1.10
N ALA A 39 -2.97 6.56 -1.48
CA ALA A 39 -2.45 5.39 -2.19
C ALA A 39 -1.84 5.77 -3.55
N LEU A 40 -2.51 6.60 -4.35
CA LEU A 40 -1.95 7.06 -5.62
C LEU A 40 -0.67 7.86 -5.45
N ALA A 41 -0.56 8.68 -4.41
CA ALA A 41 0.66 9.43 -4.11
C ALA A 41 1.83 8.49 -3.76
N VAL A 42 1.57 7.44 -2.99
CA VAL A 42 2.57 6.40 -2.70
C VAL A 42 3.02 5.70 -3.98
N ILE A 43 2.08 5.31 -4.85
CA ILE A 43 2.40 4.64 -6.12
C ILE A 43 3.20 5.57 -7.06
N ALA A 44 2.80 6.83 -7.14
CA ALA A 44 3.52 7.82 -7.95
C ALA A 44 4.96 8.03 -7.45
N ASN A 45 5.13 8.12 -6.14
CA ASN A 45 6.45 8.24 -5.51
C ASN A 45 7.31 6.99 -5.72
N ASP A 46 6.74 5.80 -5.55
CA ASP A 46 7.39 4.52 -5.77
C ASP A 46 7.92 4.38 -7.22
N ARG A 47 7.10 4.81 -8.19
CA ARG A 47 7.47 4.86 -9.61
C ARG A 47 8.33 6.07 -9.99
N ARG A 48 8.59 6.99 -9.06
CA ARG A 48 9.31 8.26 -9.28
C ARG A 48 8.74 9.11 -10.43
N ILE A 49 7.41 9.14 -10.55
CA ILE A 49 6.72 9.96 -11.56
C ILE A 49 5.75 10.95 -10.91
N PRO A 50 5.43 12.08 -11.55
CA PRO A 50 4.38 12.98 -11.07
C PRO A 50 3.02 12.28 -11.00
N LEU A 51 2.22 12.62 -9.99
CA LEU A 51 0.86 12.08 -9.83
C LEU A 51 -0.01 12.34 -11.08
N ALA A 52 0.13 13.51 -11.72
CA ALA A 52 -0.56 13.84 -12.96
C ALA A 52 -0.19 12.86 -14.09
N SER A 53 1.10 12.51 -14.23
CA SER A 53 1.58 11.54 -15.22
C SER A 53 1.06 10.13 -14.94
N LEU A 54 0.97 9.73 -13.67
CA LEU A 54 0.34 8.45 -13.30
C LEU A 54 -1.14 8.42 -13.71
N ILE A 55 -1.88 9.50 -13.43
CA ILE A 55 -3.29 9.61 -13.81
C ILE A 55 -3.45 9.62 -15.32
N ASP A 56 -2.60 10.33 -16.06
CA ASP A 56 -2.60 10.34 -17.54
C ASP A 56 -2.33 8.95 -18.11
N THR A 57 -1.41 8.20 -17.51
CA THR A 57 -1.14 6.81 -17.92
C THR A 57 -2.39 5.94 -17.73
N ILE A 58 -3.09 6.09 -16.60
CA ILE A 58 -4.35 5.37 -16.34
C ILE A 58 -5.45 5.82 -17.31
N ASP A 59 -5.52 7.13 -17.62
CA ASP A 59 -6.45 7.74 -18.59
C ASP A 59 -6.31 7.10 -19.97
N GLN A 60 -5.07 6.92 -20.43
CA GLN A 60 -4.75 6.31 -21.72
C GLN A 60 -5.02 4.80 -21.74
N GLN A 61 -4.84 4.09 -20.63
CA GLN A 61 -5.01 2.63 -20.55
C GLN A 61 -6.43 2.16 -20.25
N ARG A 62 -7.34 3.05 -19.79
CA ARG A 62 -8.68 2.66 -19.34
C ARG A 62 -9.62 2.17 -20.45
N GLY A 63 -9.31 2.49 -21.71
CA GLY A 63 -10.21 2.31 -22.85
C GLY A 63 -11.57 2.99 -22.62
N VAL A 64 -12.64 2.20 -22.57
CA VAL A 64 -14.02 2.66 -22.35
C VAL A 64 -14.41 2.79 -20.87
N THR A 65 -13.53 2.41 -19.94
CA THR A 65 -13.85 2.43 -18.50
C THR A 65 -13.83 3.87 -17.97
N PRO A 66 -14.83 4.31 -17.17
CA PRO A 66 -14.79 5.62 -16.53
C PRO A 66 -13.53 5.81 -15.67
N LEU A 67 -12.90 6.99 -15.73
CA LEU A 67 -11.61 7.24 -15.08
C LEU A 67 -11.59 6.89 -13.59
N ASN A 68 -12.62 7.30 -12.84
CA ASN A 68 -12.72 7.01 -11.42
C ASN A 68 -12.67 5.50 -11.13
N ARG A 69 -13.34 4.70 -11.96
CA ARG A 69 -13.35 3.23 -11.83
C ARG A 69 -12.02 2.63 -12.27
N ALA A 70 -11.38 3.18 -13.31
CA ALA A 70 -10.06 2.75 -13.76
C ALA A 70 -9.00 3.01 -12.70
N ILE A 71 -8.99 4.19 -12.08
CA ILE A 71 -8.10 4.56 -10.96
C ILE A 71 -8.27 3.61 -9.78
N TRP A 72 -9.52 3.33 -9.38
CA TRP A 72 -9.82 2.38 -8.31
C TRP A 72 -9.28 0.98 -8.61
N ARG A 73 -9.57 0.45 -9.81
CA ARG A 73 -9.09 -0.87 -10.24
C ARG A 73 -7.57 -0.94 -10.28
N PHE A 74 -6.92 0.08 -10.85
CA PHE A 74 -5.48 0.17 -10.93
C PHE A 74 -4.84 0.16 -9.54
N THR A 75 -5.35 0.98 -8.62
CA THR A 75 -4.81 1.07 -7.26
C THR A 75 -4.94 -0.24 -6.50
N ILE A 76 -6.10 -0.90 -6.56
CA ILE A 76 -6.31 -2.21 -5.93
C ILE A 76 -5.36 -3.24 -6.52
N ALA A 77 -5.23 -3.30 -7.85
CA ALA A 77 -4.36 -4.26 -8.52
C ALA A 77 -2.88 -4.06 -8.12
N TYR A 78 -2.44 -2.80 -8.03
CA TYR A 78 -1.07 -2.48 -7.63
C TYR A 78 -0.77 -2.91 -6.20
N LEU A 79 -1.66 -2.58 -5.26
CA LEU A 79 -1.49 -2.95 -3.85
C LEU A 79 -1.53 -4.47 -3.66
N ARG A 80 -2.40 -5.19 -4.39
CA ARG A 80 -2.41 -6.66 -4.37
C ARG A 80 -1.10 -7.25 -4.87
N ALA A 81 -0.56 -6.75 -5.98
CA ALA A 81 0.72 -7.22 -6.51
C ALA A 81 1.87 -6.98 -5.52
N LEU A 82 1.86 -5.86 -4.79
CA LEU A 82 2.85 -5.61 -3.73
C LEU A 82 2.70 -6.58 -2.55
N THR A 83 1.47 -6.89 -2.13
CA THR A 83 1.23 -7.86 -1.06
C THR A 83 1.68 -9.26 -1.47
N GLU A 84 1.37 -9.69 -2.69
CA GLU A 84 1.80 -10.99 -3.23
C GLU A 84 3.34 -11.09 -3.28
N LEU A 85 4.03 -10.01 -3.68
CA LEU A 85 5.50 -9.96 -3.65
C LEU A 85 6.06 -10.00 -2.22
N ALA A 86 5.36 -9.39 -1.25
CA ALA A 86 5.76 -9.41 0.15
C ALA A 86 5.58 -10.80 0.79
N GLU A 87 4.60 -11.59 0.35
CA GLU A 87 4.38 -12.97 0.82
C GLU A 87 5.38 -13.98 0.24
N VAL A 88 5.95 -13.71 -0.94
CA VAL A 88 6.95 -14.58 -1.58
C VAL A 88 8.34 -14.46 -0.93
N LEU A 89 8.65 -13.33 -0.29
CA LEU A 89 9.82 -13.28 0.59
C LEU A 89 9.48 -13.99 1.90
N PRO A 90 10.24 -15.02 2.32
CA PRO A 90 10.05 -15.58 3.65
C PRO A 90 10.20 -14.42 4.67
N PRO A 91 9.40 -14.42 5.75
CA PRO A 91 9.62 -13.45 6.82
C PRO A 91 11.09 -13.58 7.20
N ALA A 92 11.85 -12.49 7.04
CA ALA A 92 13.23 -12.43 7.51
C ALA A 92 13.18 -12.92 8.95
N GLU A 93 13.71 -14.11 9.20
CA GLU A 93 13.56 -14.78 10.48
C GLU A 93 13.89 -13.76 11.57
N PRO A 94 13.02 -13.59 12.59
CA PRO A 94 13.36 -12.73 13.70
C PRO A 94 14.65 -13.28 14.26
N ARG A 95 15.78 -12.60 13.96
CA ARG A 95 17.15 -13.03 14.26
C ARG A 95 17.11 -13.85 15.52
N GLN A 96 17.11 -15.18 15.37
CA GLN A 96 17.22 -16.07 16.50
C GLN A 96 18.49 -15.59 17.18
N ARG A 97 18.32 -15.12 18.42
CA ARG A 97 19.43 -14.75 19.29
C ARG A 97 20.45 -15.85 19.10
N PHE A 98 21.57 -15.53 18.45
CA PHE A 98 22.74 -16.38 18.51
C PHE A 98 23.00 -16.56 19.99
N ALA A 99 22.61 -17.73 20.50
CA ALA A 99 23.05 -18.18 21.80
C ALA A 99 24.57 -18.21 21.66
N TYR A 100 25.23 -17.26 22.32
CA TYR A 100 26.66 -17.37 22.55
C TYR A 100 26.88 -18.77 23.14
N PRO A 101 27.73 -19.64 22.54
CA PRO A 101 28.17 -20.81 23.26
C PRO A 101 28.89 -20.27 24.49
N SER A 102 28.30 -20.50 25.66
CA SER A 102 28.85 -20.15 26.95
C SER A 102 30.33 -20.50 26.98
N LEU A 103 31.18 -19.48 27.19
CA LEU A 103 32.61 -19.67 27.43
C LEU A 103 32.77 -20.70 28.54
N ARG A 104 33.23 -21.91 28.21
CA ARG A 104 33.70 -22.87 29.20
C ARG A 104 34.87 -22.21 29.92
N THR A 105 34.68 -21.91 31.19
CA THR A 105 35.74 -21.56 32.14
C THR A 105 36.82 -22.64 32.07
N VAL A 106 38.01 -22.27 31.62
CA VAL A 106 39.22 -23.10 31.69
C VAL A 106 39.75 -23.00 33.12
N PRO A 107 39.94 -24.09 33.88
CA PRO A 107 40.59 -24.02 35.18
C PRO A 107 42.09 -23.72 34.99
N ALA A 108 42.59 -22.79 35.81
CA ALA A 108 44.01 -22.42 35.86
C ALA A 108 44.89 -23.62 36.24
N PRO A 109 46.06 -23.83 35.60
CA PRO A 109 47.04 -24.76 36.11
C PRO A 109 47.71 -24.18 37.36
N ALA A 110 47.67 -24.96 38.45
CA ALA A 110 48.44 -24.71 39.64
C ALA A 110 49.94 -24.78 39.32
N GLY A 111 50.67 -23.75 39.73
CA GLY A 111 52.13 -23.67 39.76
C GLY A 111 52.55 -22.90 40.99
#